data_AF-A0A3E0RJ40-F1
#
_entry.id   AF-A0A3E0RJ40-F1
#
_cell.length_a   1.000
_cell.length_b   1.000
_cell.length_c   1.000
_cell.angle_alpha   90.00
_cell.angle_beta   90.00
_cell.angle_gamma   90.00
#
_symmetry.space_group_name_H-M   'P 1'
#
loop_
_entity.id
_entity.type
_entity.pdbx_description
1 polymer ?
#
loop_
_entity_poly.entity_id
_entity_poly.type
_entity_poly.pdbx_seq_one_letter_code
_entity_poly.pdbx_strand_id
1 'polypeptide(L)'
;MNKFLKIALVIVAVLASILLGGFAVAIVESGLHNIVQPPVFADFESMSFAEKAATIDNYLNSHWFAFPSVVMGHAAAPFVSILSFVYLLKLINKGLKAKFKAWHFALPLAVLWIFVDLMMDLVVVPVGPELASIDAVVSLILGITAFIIAGGLRKHEGPARVSSEEEVYRG
;
A
#
# COMPACT_ATOMS: atom_id res chain seq x y z
N MET A 1 -5.39 -6.92 -31.14
CA MET A 1 -5.52 -7.45 -29.75
C MET A 1 -6.75 -6.85 -29.09
N ASN A 2 -7.59 -7.70 -28.51
CA ASN A 2 -8.92 -7.31 -28.03
C ASN A 2 -8.85 -6.32 -26.86
N LYS A 3 -9.68 -5.26 -26.89
CA LYS A 3 -9.84 -4.27 -25.81
C LYS A 3 -10.16 -4.96 -24.47
N PHE A 4 -10.93 -6.05 -24.52
CA PHE A 4 -11.26 -6.87 -23.36
C PHE A 4 -10.03 -7.44 -22.65
N LEU A 5 -9.07 -7.99 -23.40
CA LEU A 5 -7.84 -8.56 -22.83
C LEU A 5 -7.00 -7.51 -22.10
N LYS A 6 -6.89 -6.30 -22.67
CA LYS A 6 -6.15 -5.20 -22.05
C LYS A 6 -6.77 -4.78 -20.71
N ILE A 7 -8.09 -4.66 -20.66
CA ILE A 7 -8.82 -4.30 -19.46
C ILE A 7 -8.70 -5.41 -18.40
N ALA A 8 -8.89 -6.67 -18.79
CA ALA A 8 -8.77 -7.82 -17.90
C ALA A 8 -7.40 -7.87 -17.22
N LEU A 9 -6.31 -7.66 -17.97
CA LEU A 9 -4.95 -7.65 -17.41
C LEU A 9 -4.71 -6.51 -16.42
N VAL A 10 -5.28 -5.33 -16.66
CA VAL A 10 -5.20 -4.22 -15.70
C VAL A 10 -5.97 -4.54 -14.42
N ILE A 11 -7.17 -5.13 -14.53
CA ILE A 11 -7.95 -5.57 -13.37
C ILE A 11 -7.16 -6.62 -12.57
N VAL A 12 -6.59 -7.62 -13.25
CA VAL A 12 -5.75 -8.63 -12.60
C VAL A 12 -4.55 -7.98 -11.92
N ALA A 13 -3.90 -6.98 -12.52
CA ALA A 13 -2.81 -6.26 -11.90
C ALA A 13 -3.23 -5.50 -10.64
N VAL A 14 -4.41 -4.88 -10.62
CA VAL A 14 -4.96 -4.22 -9.42
C VAL A 14 -5.23 -5.25 -8.32
N LEU A 15 -5.91 -6.35 -8.64
CA LEU A 15 -6.22 -7.40 -7.67
C LEU A 15 -4.95 -8.04 -7.10
N ALA A 16 -3.99 -8.36 -7.96
CA ALA A 16 -2.70 -8.89 -7.55
C ALA A 16 -1.96 -7.90 -6.65
N SER A 17 -1.98 -6.60 -6.96
CA SER A 17 -1.32 -5.60 -6.11
C SER A 17 -1.96 -5.48 -4.73
N ILE A 18 -3.30 -5.58 -4.63
CA ILE A 18 -4.00 -5.56 -3.34
C ILE A 18 -3.60 -6.76 -2.50
N LEU A 19 -3.56 -7.95 -3.10
CA LEU A 19 -3.14 -9.18 -2.41
C LEU A 19 -1.70 -9.10 -1.93
N LEU A 20 -0.79 -8.54 -2.74
CA LEU A 20 0.60 -8.35 -2.34
C LEU A 20 0.73 -7.35 -1.19
N GLY A 21 -0.05 -6.26 -1.19
CA GLY A 21 -0.09 -5.32 -0.07
C GLY A 21 -0.61 -5.94 1.22
N GLY A 22 -1.74 -6.64 1.15
CA GLY A 22 -2.32 -7.32 2.31
C GLY A 22 -1.38 -8.38 2.88
N PHE A 23 -0.68 -9.12 2.03
CA PHE A 23 0.34 -10.07 2.46
C PHE A 23 1.55 -9.38 3.13
N ALA A 24 1.98 -8.23 2.60
CA ALA A 24 3.06 -7.45 3.20
C ALA A 24 2.71 -6.96 4.61
N VAL A 25 1.50 -6.40 4.78
CA VAL A 25 0.98 -5.99 6.11
C VAL A 25 0.98 -7.17 7.06
N ALA A 26 0.44 -8.33 6.63
CA ALA A 26 0.31 -9.50 7.47
C ALA A 26 1.67 -10.04 7.93
N ILE A 27 2.70 -10.01 7.07
CA ILE A 27 4.06 -10.40 7.47
C ILE A 27 4.62 -9.43 8.51
N VAL A 28 4.51 -8.12 8.26
CA VAL A 28 5.08 -7.12 9.15
C VAL A 28 4.38 -7.15 10.51
N GLU A 29 3.06 -7.19 10.52
CA GLU A 29 2.26 -7.29 11.74
C GLU A 29 2.50 -8.60 12.49
N SER A 30 2.60 -9.75 11.80
CA SER A 30 2.93 -11.02 12.45
C SER A 30 4.32 -10.97 13.10
N GLY A 31 5.30 -10.33 12.44
CA GLY A 31 6.62 -10.09 13.01
C GLY A 31 6.57 -9.21 14.25
N LEU A 32 5.82 -8.10 14.20
CA LEU A 32 5.65 -7.16 15.31
C LEU A 32 4.89 -7.79 16.48
N HIS A 33 3.86 -8.57 16.21
CA HIS A 33 3.07 -9.25 17.24
C HIS A 33 3.93 -10.15 18.14
N ASN A 34 4.89 -10.87 17.55
CA ASN A 34 5.82 -11.73 18.31
C ASN A 34 6.83 -10.95 19.18
N ILE A 35 7.06 -9.68 18.89
CA ILE A 35 8.01 -8.81 19.60
C ILE A 35 7.28 -8.02 20.70
N VAL A 36 6.00 -7.72 20.49
CA VAL A 36 5.29 -6.65 21.20
C VAL A 36 4.16 -7.15 22.09
N GLN A 37 3.71 -8.42 22.04
CA GLN A 37 2.55 -8.90 22.84
C GLN A 37 2.66 -8.55 24.33
N PRO A 38 1.99 -7.48 24.81
CA PRO A 38 2.07 -7.07 26.18
C PRO A 38 1.01 -7.81 26.99
N PRO A 39 1.28 -8.13 28.27
CA PRO A 39 0.28 -8.68 29.19
C PRO A 39 -0.97 -7.80 29.33
N VAL A 40 -0.89 -6.52 28.95
CA VAL A 40 -1.97 -5.53 29.05
C VAL A 40 -3.20 -5.86 28.19
N PHE A 41 -3.06 -6.75 27.20
CA PHE A 41 -4.16 -7.19 26.34
C PHE A 41 -4.78 -8.55 26.73
N ALA A 42 -4.46 -9.09 27.90
CA ALA A 42 -4.95 -10.41 28.33
C ALA A 42 -6.50 -10.50 28.36
N ASP A 43 -7.18 -9.42 28.75
CA ASP A 43 -8.64 -9.35 28.85
C ASP A 43 -9.30 -8.56 27.70
N PHE A 44 -8.54 -8.30 26.61
CA PHE A 44 -8.94 -7.37 25.54
C PHE A 44 -10.31 -7.72 24.93
N GLU A 45 -10.62 -9.00 24.74
CA GLU A 45 -11.91 -9.44 24.18
C GLU A 45 -13.13 -9.09 25.06
N SER A 46 -12.94 -8.92 26.37
CA SER A 46 -14.01 -8.60 27.32
C SER A 46 -14.29 -7.10 27.45
N MET A 47 -13.40 -6.25 26.92
CA MET A 47 -13.47 -4.80 27.04
C MET A 47 -14.49 -4.19 26.06
N SER A 48 -15.15 -3.10 26.50
CA SER A 48 -15.93 -2.26 25.60
C SER A 48 -15.03 -1.56 24.58
N PHE A 49 -15.61 -1.06 23.49
CA PHE A 49 -14.86 -0.36 22.44
C PHE A 49 -14.04 0.83 22.96
N ALA A 50 -14.62 1.63 23.86
CA ALA A 50 -13.94 2.78 24.45
C ALA A 50 -12.77 2.36 25.37
N GLU A 51 -12.92 1.27 26.11
CA GLU A 51 -11.86 0.71 26.95
C GLU A 51 -10.72 0.13 26.10
N LYS A 52 -11.05 -0.54 24.99
CA LYS A 52 -10.07 -1.01 24.00
C LYS A 52 -9.25 0.14 23.44
N ALA A 53 -9.92 1.21 22.98
CA ALA A 53 -9.27 2.40 22.43
C ALA A 53 -8.33 3.06 23.45
N ALA A 54 -8.81 3.29 24.67
CA ALA A 54 -7.99 3.89 25.72
C ALA A 54 -6.80 3.01 26.10
N THR A 55 -6.96 1.69 26.13
CA THR A 55 -5.89 0.74 26.45
C THR A 55 -4.81 0.73 25.37
N ILE A 56 -5.21 0.70 24.09
CA ILE A 56 -4.29 0.77 22.96
C ILE A 56 -3.57 2.13 22.93
N ASP A 57 -4.30 3.24 23.04
CA ASP A 57 -3.70 4.58 23.05
C ASP A 57 -2.69 4.75 24.17
N ASN A 58 -3.04 4.31 25.39
CA ASN A 58 -2.12 4.37 26.52
C ASN A 58 -0.87 3.51 26.26
N TYR A 59 -1.04 2.32 25.69
CA TYR A 59 0.08 1.45 25.34
C TYR A 59 1.01 2.09 24.30
N LEU A 60 0.44 2.56 23.18
CA LEU A 60 1.15 3.19 22.07
C LEU A 60 1.89 4.46 22.50
N ASN A 61 1.30 5.26 23.39
CA ASN A 61 1.94 6.48 23.92
C ASN A 61 2.98 6.20 25.00
N SER A 62 2.85 5.12 25.76
CA SER A 62 3.81 4.75 26.82
C SER A 62 5.02 3.97 26.28
N HIS A 63 4.93 3.41 25.07
CA HIS A 63 6.00 2.62 24.45
C HIS A 63 6.48 3.30 23.17
N TRP A 64 7.62 3.98 23.25
CA TRP A 64 8.17 4.81 22.17
C TRP A 64 8.32 4.09 20.82
N PHE A 65 8.48 2.76 20.82
CA PHE A 65 8.61 1.96 19.60
C PHE A 65 7.28 1.43 19.06
N ALA A 66 6.25 1.31 19.90
CA ALA A 66 5.01 0.61 19.54
C ALA A 66 4.22 1.36 18.46
N PHE A 67 4.03 2.67 18.63
CA PHE A 67 3.31 3.47 17.64
C PHE A 67 4.01 3.53 16.27
N PRO A 68 5.32 3.86 16.18
CA PRO A 68 6.03 3.81 14.90
C PRO A 68 6.00 2.43 14.23
N SER A 69 6.06 1.35 15.01
CA SER A 69 5.99 -0.01 14.48
C SER A 69 4.64 -0.33 13.84
N VAL A 70 3.52 0.00 14.51
CA VAL A 70 2.17 -0.21 13.96
C VAL A 70 1.98 0.59 12.68
N VAL A 71 2.35 1.88 12.70
CA VAL A 71 2.23 2.76 11.54
C VAL A 71 3.06 2.27 10.35
N MET A 72 4.28 1.80 10.60
CA MET A 72 5.11 1.19 9.55
C MET A 72 4.54 -0.14 9.05
N GLY A 73 3.86 -0.88 9.93
CA GLY A 73 3.10 -2.08 9.60
C GLY A 73 1.99 -1.79 8.61
N HIS A 74 1.04 -0.92 8.97
CA HIS A 74 -0.09 -0.54 8.12
C HIS A 74 0.39 0.05 6.79
N ALA A 75 1.36 0.97 6.83
CA ALA A 75 1.86 1.63 5.62
C ALA A 75 2.63 0.69 4.66
N ALA A 76 3.01 -0.53 5.09
CA ALA A 76 3.57 -1.52 4.19
C ALA A 76 2.59 -1.92 3.07
N ALA A 77 1.30 -1.97 3.38
CA ALA A 77 0.27 -2.36 2.42
C ALA A 77 0.09 -1.39 1.25
N PRO A 78 -0.16 -0.07 1.47
CA PRO A 78 -0.21 0.90 0.38
C PRO A 78 1.12 0.99 -0.37
N PHE A 79 2.26 0.92 0.33
CA PHE A 79 3.57 0.95 -0.30
C PHE A 79 3.76 -0.21 -1.30
N VAL A 80 3.59 -1.45 -0.85
CA VAL A 80 3.79 -2.64 -1.70
C VAL A 80 2.73 -2.72 -2.80
N SER A 81 1.48 -2.38 -2.51
CA SER A 81 0.40 -2.38 -3.50
C SER A 81 0.69 -1.41 -4.64
N ILE A 82 1.02 -0.16 -4.33
CA ILE A 82 1.24 0.86 -5.36
C ILE A 82 2.53 0.55 -6.13
N LEU A 83 3.60 0.14 -5.44
CA LEU A 83 4.87 -0.24 -6.06
C LEU A 83 4.64 -1.38 -7.07
N SER A 84 4.02 -2.47 -6.62
CA SER A 84 3.75 -3.65 -7.46
C SER A 84 2.81 -3.32 -8.62
N PHE A 85 1.73 -2.57 -8.38
CA PHE A 85 0.80 -2.15 -9.42
C PHE A 85 1.51 -1.40 -10.55
N VAL A 86 2.33 -0.41 -10.22
CA VAL A 86 3.04 0.40 -11.23
C VAL A 86 4.02 -0.48 -12.03
N TYR A 87 4.70 -1.44 -11.40
CA TYR A 87 5.56 -2.39 -12.11
C TYR A 87 4.78 -3.33 -13.02
N LEU A 88 3.67 -3.90 -12.54
CA LEU A 88 2.79 -4.75 -13.34
C LEU A 88 2.23 -3.99 -14.55
N LEU A 89 1.81 -2.74 -14.35
CA LEU A 89 1.30 -1.90 -15.42
C LEU A 89 2.37 -1.58 -16.47
N LYS A 90 3.64 -1.38 -16.07
CA LYS A 90 4.77 -1.25 -17.00
C LYS A 90 4.94 -2.50 -17.85
N LEU A 91 4.89 -3.69 -17.24
CA LEU A 91 5.00 -4.96 -17.96
C LEU A 91 3.85 -5.14 -18.96
N ILE A 92 2.61 -4.83 -18.55
CA ILE A 92 1.44 -4.83 -19.42
C ILE A 92 1.62 -3.84 -20.57
N ASN A 93 2.03 -2.60 -20.29
CA ASN A 93 2.25 -1.59 -21.34
C ASN A 93 3.31 -2.04 -22.35
N LYS A 94 4.42 -2.63 -21.88
CA LYS A 94 5.49 -3.16 -22.74
C LYS A 94 5.00 -4.34 -23.59
N GLY A 95 4.39 -5.35 -22.97
CA GLY A 95 3.94 -6.56 -23.65
C GLY A 95 2.79 -6.31 -24.63
N LEU A 96 1.90 -5.38 -24.30
CA LEU A 96 0.69 -5.09 -25.09
C LEU A 96 0.83 -3.87 -26.02
N LYS A 97 2.00 -3.22 -26.05
CA LYS A 97 2.23 -1.92 -26.71
C LYS A 97 1.11 -0.92 -26.35
N ALA A 98 0.72 -0.89 -25.07
CA ALA A 98 -0.33 -0.03 -24.54
C ALA A 98 0.29 1.20 -23.83
N LYS A 99 -0.55 2.20 -23.54
CA LYS A 99 -0.15 3.46 -22.90
C LYS A 99 -1.07 3.81 -21.73
N PHE A 100 -1.34 2.83 -20.87
CA PHE A 100 -2.08 3.08 -19.64
C PHE A 100 -1.25 3.99 -18.72
N LYS A 101 -1.85 5.06 -18.19
CA LYS A 101 -1.17 5.93 -17.22
C LYS A 101 -1.45 5.40 -15.82
N ALA A 102 -0.39 5.15 -15.05
CA ALA A 102 -0.46 4.55 -13.73
C ALA A 102 -1.30 5.36 -12.73
N TRP A 103 -1.26 6.70 -12.81
CA TRP A 103 -1.95 7.57 -11.86
C TRP A 103 -3.47 7.38 -11.82
N HIS A 104 -4.11 6.96 -12.92
CA HIS A 104 -5.58 6.73 -12.92
C HIS A 104 -6.00 5.60 -11.98
N PHE A 105 -5.09 4.70 -11.63
CA PHE A 105 -5.38 3.51 -10.84
C PHE A 105 -4.65 3.54 -9.49
N ALA A 106 -3.44 4.12 -9.45
CA ALA A 106 -2.67 4.24 -8.22
C ALA A 106 -3.33 5.15 -7.19
N LEU A 107 -4.00 6.24 -7.63
CA LEU A 107 -4.72 7.13 -6.70
C LEU A 107 -5.93 6.42 -6.05
N PRO A 108 -6.85 5.78 -6.79
CA PRO A 108 -7.89 4.95 -6.19
C PRO A 108 -7.35 3.86 -5.26
N LEU A 109 -6.23 3.23 -5.63
CA LEU A 109 -5.58 2.21 -4.81
C LEU A 109 -5.04 2.79 -3.49
N ALA A 110 -4.44 3.98 -3.51
CA ALA A 110 -4.02 4.68 -2.30
C ALA A 110 -5.21 5.05 -1.39
N VAL A 111 -6.29 5.57 -1.98
CA VAL A 111 -7.52 5.91 -1.25
C VAL A 111 -8.16 4.66 -0.62
N LEU A 112 -8.15 3.53 -1.34
CA LEU A 112 -8.65 2.26 -0.81
C LEU A 112 -7.88 1.83 0.44
N TRP A 113 -6.54 1.91 0.43
CA TRP A 113 -5.74 1.55 1.59
C TRP A 113 -5.95 2.50 2.77
N ILE A 114 -6.01 3.80 2.53
CA ILE A 114 -6.34 4.78 3.60
C ILE A 114 -7.71 4.48 4.21
N PHE A 115 -8.70 4.12 3.39
CA PHE A 115 -10.01 3.71 3.89
C PHE A 115 -9.93 2.43 4.71
N VAL A 116 -9.12 1.45 4.29
CA VAL A 116 -8.89 0.21 5.06
C VAL A 116 -8.25 0.53 6.41
N ASP A 117 -7.20 1.35 6.45
CA ASP A 117 -6.53 1.75 7.69
C ASP A 117 -7.53 2.42 8.66
N LEU A 118 -8.31 3.39 8.17
CA LEU A 118 -9.34 4.05 8.98
C LEU A 118 -10.43 3.09 9.47
N MET A 119 -10.85 2.12 8.64
CA MET A 119 -11.82 1.10 9.06
C MET A 119 -11.24 0.16 10.11
N MET A 120 -9.96 -0.20 9.99
CA MET A 120 -9.29 -1.02 10.98
C MET A 120 -9.20 -0.26 12.31
N ASP A 121 -8.70 0.97 12.29
CA ASP A 121 -8.45 1.78 13.49
C ASP A 121 -9.72 2.33 14.15
N LEU A 122 -10.81 2.55 13.41
CA LEU A 122 -12.03 3.14 13.95
C LEU A 122 -13.17 2.14 14.15
N VAL A 123 -13.02 0.89 13.70
CA VAL A 123 -14.11 -0.10 13.77
C VAL A 123 -13.64 -1.47 14.25
N VAL A 124 -12.47 -1.95 13.83
CA VAL A 124 -12.03 -3.33 14.12
C VAL A 124 -11.14 -3.41 15.35
N VAL A 125 -10.03 -2.66 15.35
CA VAL A 125 -9.06 -2.56 16.44
C VAL A 125 -8.96 -1.09 16.82
N PRO A 126 -9.77 -0.64 17.79
CA PRO A 126 -9.98 0.77 17.96
C PRO A 126 -8.76 1.48 18.51
N VAL A 127 -8.37 2.56 17.84
CA VAL A 127 -7.32 3.49 18.25
C VAL A 127 -7.93 4.89 18.33
N GLY A 128 -7.37 5.76 19.16
CA GLY A 128 -7.78 7.15 19.26
C GLY A 128 -7.70 7.88 17.92
N PRO A 129 -8.60 8.85 17.68
CA PRO A 129 -8.72 9.53 16.39
C PRO A 129 -7.46 10.29 15.98
N GLU A 130 -6.64 10.74 16.93
CA GLU A 130 -5.37 11.40 16.66
C GLU A 130 -4.36 10.43 16.03
N LEU A 131 -4.14 9.26 16.66
CA LEU A 131 -3.20 8.25 16.16
C LEU A 131 -3.67 7.64 14.84
N ALA A 132 -4.97 7.36 14.70
CA ALA A 132 -5.56 6.90 13.44
C ALA A 132 -5.37 7.92 12.30
N SER A 133 -5.44 9.22 12.60
CA SER A 133 -5.19 10.27 11.60
C SER A 133 -3.73 10.32 11.17
N ILE A 134 -2.80 10.16 12.12
CA ILE A 134 -1.37 10.11 11.82
C ILE A 134 -1.05 8.88 10.96
N ASP A 135 -1.62 7.72 11.29
CA ASP A 135 -1.42 6.48 10.54
C ASP A 135 -1.88 6.63 9.08
N ALA A 136 -3.11 7.10 8.87
CA ALA A 136 -3.64 7.38 7.53
C ALA A 136 -2.76 8.35 6.71
N VAL A 137 -2.19 9.38 7.35
CA VAL A 137 -1.28 10.33 6.70
C VAL A 137 0.03 9.67 6.31
N VAL A 138 0.60 8.83 7.17
CA VAL A 138 1.85 8.11 6.87
C VAL A 138 1.64 7.09 5.75
N SER A 139 0.53 6.35 5.76
CA SER A 139 0.11 5.47 4.67
C SER A 139 -0.02 6.21 3.34
N LEU A 140 -0.61 7.42 3.34
CA LEU A 140 -0.69 8.26 2.15
C LEU A 140 0.70 8.67 1.65
N ILE A 141 1.57 9.16 2.54
CA ILE A 141 2.92 9.61 2.19
C ILE A 141 3.74 8.46 1.60
N LEU A 142 3.71 7.28 2.23
CA LEU A 142 4.44 6.11 1.76
C LEU A 142 3.86 5.55 0.46
N GLY A 143 2.54 5.60 0.29
CA GLY A 143 1.91 5.27 -0.98
C GLY A 143 2.34 6.19 -2.14
N ILE A 144 2.37 7.51 -1.90
CA ILE A 144 2.89 8.48 -2.87
C ILE A 144 4.38 8.22 -3.16
N THR A 145 5.16 7.92 -2.12
CA THR A 145 6.58 7.61 -2.25
C THR A 145 6.80 6.37 -3.11
N ALA A 146 6.03 5.29 -2.87
CA ALA A 146 6.04 4.08 -3.69
C ALA A 146 5.71 4.39 -5.16
N PHE A 147 4.70 5.24 -5.40
CA PHE A 147 4.35 5.68 -6.75
C PHE A 147 5.51 6.38 -7.46
N ILE A 148 6.20 7.29 -6.76
CA ILE A 148 7.34 8.03 -7.30
C ILE A 148 8.52 7.09 -7.58
N ILE A 149 8.89 6.23 -6.61
CA ILE A 149 9.98 5.24 -6.74
C ILE A 149 9.71 4.30 -7.91
N ALA A 150 8.47 3.83 -8.03
CA ALA A 150 8.05 2.98 -9.14
C ALA A 150 8.04 3.73 -10.49
N GLY A 151 8.34 5.03 -10.53
CA GLY A 151 8.35 5.84 -11.74
C GLY A 151 6.95 6.09 -12.30
N GLY A 152 5.92 6.15 -11.44
CA GLY A 152 4.54 6.43 -11.83
C GLY A 152 4.35 7.82 -12.48
N LEU A 153 5.28 8.75 -12.24
CA LEU A 153 5.35 10.05 -12.92
C LEU A 153 6.00 9.99 -14.30
N ARG A 154 6.72 8.92 -14.64
CA ARG A 154 7.39 8.81 -15.95
C ARG A 154 6.35 8.57 -17.03
N LYS A 155 6.50 9.24 -18.18
CA LYS A 155 5.79 8.81 -19.39
C LYS A 155 6.19 7.36 -19.65
N HIS A 156 5.22 6.46 -19.72
CA HIS A 156 5.46 5.11 -20.24
C HIS A 156 5.69 5.28 -21.74
N GLU A 157 6.92 5.63 -22.10
CA GLU A 157 7.35 5.68 -23.49
C GLU A 157 7.20 4.26 -24.05
N GLY A 158 6.53 4.14 -25.19
CA GLY A 158 6.50 2.89 -25.93
C GLY A 158 7.93 2.50 -26.36
N PRO A 159 8.12 1.37 -27.05
CA PRO A 159 9.43 1.02 -27.57
C PRO A 159 10.01 2.23 -28.30
N ALA A 160 11.26 2.57 -27.98
CA ALA A 160 11.97 3.73 -28.53
C ALA A 160 11.69 3.78 -30.03
N ARG A 161 11.17 4.93 -30.49
CA ARG A 161 11.22 5.21 -31.92
C ARG A 161 12.70 5.39 -32.23
N VAL A 162 13.33 4.32 -32.71
CA VAL A 162 14.59 4.43 -33.45
C VAL A 162 14.31 5.45 -34.55
N SER A 163 14.84 6.65 -34.36
CA SER A 163 14.56 7.80 -35.24
C SER A 163 15.63 7.96 -36.32
N SER A 164 16.69 7.16 -36.25
CA SER A 164 17.72 7.05 -37.27
C SER A 164 18.36 5.66 -37.23
N GLU A 165 18.84 5.19 -38.39
CA GLU A 165 19.54 3.89 -38.53
C GLU A 165 20.86 3.83 -37.74
N GLU A 166 21.39 4.98 -37.31
CA GLU A 166 22.67 5.10 -36.61
C GLU A 166 22.62 4.55 -35.17
N GLU A 167 21.45 4.54 -34.53
CA GLU A 167 21.25 4.01 -33.17
C GLU A 167 21.17 2.47 -33.13
N VAL A 168 20.90 1.81 -34.25
CA VAL A 168 20.80 0.33 -34.32
C VAL A 168 22.17 -0.34 -34.19
N TYR A 169 23.24 0.35 -34.58
CA TYR A 169 24.58 -0.23 -34.68
C TYR A 169 25.50 -0.03 -33.48
N ARG A 170 25.04 0.62 -32.39
CA ARG A 170 25.90 0.92 -31.24
C ARG A 170 25.60 0.21 -29.91
N GLY A 171 24.54 -0.61 -29.86
CA GLY A 171 24.30 -1.55 -28.75
C GLY A 171 23.66 -0.94 -27.52
#